data_AF-A0A2E0IC55-F1
#
_entry.id   AF-A0A2E0IC55-F1
#
_cell.length_a   1.000
_cell.length_b   1.000
_cell.length_c   1.000
_cell.angle_alpha   90.00
_cell.angle_beta   90.00
_cell.angle_gamma   90.00
#
_symmetry.space_group_name_H-M   'P 1'
#
loop_
_entity.id
_entity.type
_entity.pdbx_description
1 polymer ?
#
loop_
_entity_poly.entity_id
_entity_poly.type
_entity_poly.pdbx_seq_one_letter_code
_entity_poly.pdbx_strand_id
1 'polypeptide(L)'
;MSYSGRYIPSNKKKYKGNPTTIYYRSLWERKFMVYCDKNPRILEWGSEELIIPYRLPTDGRIHRYFPDFYVKVKRADGKLRKMIIEVKPKKYTVEPKIPKRKTKSFVREVYEWGKNTAKWKAAREYCRDRNMDFVILTEDHLNPSYKYNK
;
A
#
# COMPACT_ATOMS: atom_id res chain seq x y z
N MET A 1 9.89 -17.80 -11.80
CA MET A 1 9.20 -17.61 -10.50
C MET A 1 8.09 -16.59 -10.70
N SER A 2 6.84 -16.93 -10.38
CA SER A 2 5.74 -15.95 -10.40
C SER A 2 5.86 -15.05 -9.17
N TYR A 3 5.91 -13.74 -9.38
CA TYR A 3 5.96 -12.75 -8.29
C TYR A 3 4.58 -12.53 -7.63
N SER A 4 3.55 -13.24 -8.09
CA SER A 4 2.16 -13.16 -7.66
C SER A 4 1.58 -14.55 -7.34
N GLY A 5 0.50 -14.58 -6.56
CA GLY A 5 -0.22 -15.81 -6.21
C GLY A 5 -1.33 -15.59 -5.20
N ARG A 6 -1.97 -16.69 -4.79
CA ARG A 6 -3.00 -16.70 -3.75
C ARG A 6 -2.36 -16.83 -2.36
N TYR A 7 -2.85 -16.06 -1.40
CA TYR A 7 -2.48 -16.20 0.01
C TYR A 7 -3.60 -16.95 0.76
N ILE A 8 -3.22 -17.92 1.59
CA ILE A 8 -4.17 -18.64 2.46
C ILE A 8 -3.83 -18.24 3.90
N PRO A 9 -4.68 -17.46 4.58
CA PRO A 9 -4.37 -16.98 5.92
C PRO A 9 -4.50 -18.12 6.93
N SER A 10 -3.52 -18.23 7.83
CA SER A 10 -3.60 -19.18 8.95
C SER A 10 -4.62 -18.72 9.99
N ASN A 11 -4.83 -17.41 10.13
CA ASN A 11 -5.84 -16.84 11.02
C ASN A 11 -6.92 -16.06 10.26
N LYS A 12 -7.91 -16.80 9.73
CA LYS A 12 -9.07 -16.25 9.00
C LYS A 12 -9.86 -15.22 9.81
N LYS A 13 -9.91 -15.33 11.14
CA LYS A 13 -10.68 -14.42 12.01
C LYS A 13 -10.14 -12.99 12.00
N LYS A 14 -8.84 -12.81 11.70
CA LYS A 14 -8.20 -11.49 11.57
C LYS A 14 -8.46 -10.85 10.22
N TYR A 15 -8.84 -11.63 9.21
CA TYR A 15 -9.01 -11.09 7.86
C TYR A 15 -10.36 -10.36 7.74
N LYS A 16 -10.31 -9.10 7.34
CA LYS A 16 -11.47 -8.25 7.12
C LYS A 16 -11.79 -8.21 5.64
N GLY A 17 -12.60 -9.15 5.19
CA GLY A 17 -12.94 -9.37 3.79
C GLY A 17 -13.33 -10.82 3.55
N ASN A 18 -13.24 -11.28 2.29
CA ASN A 18 -13.40 -12.70 1.98
C ASN A 18 -12.04 -13.44 2.09
N PRO A 19 -11.81 -14.26 3.13
CA PRO A 19 -10.50 -14.92 3.34
C PRO A 19 -10.17 -15.99 2.30
N THR A 20 -11.10 -16.28 1.38
CA THR A 20 -10.88 -17.23 0.27
C THR A 20 -10.39 -16.56 -1.01
N THR A 21 -10.36 -15.23 -1.07
CA THR A 21 -10.00 -14.46 -2.27
C THR A 21 -8.87 -13.46 -2.00
N ILE A 22 -7.82 -13.88 -1.30
CA ILE A 22 -6.64 -13.05 -1.00
C ILE A 22 -5.55 -13.33 -2.03
N TYR A 23 -5.10 -12.30 -2.74
CA TYR A 23 -4.07 -12.41 -3.76
C TYR A 23 -2.98 -11.38 -3.53
N TYR A 24 -1.72 -11.81 -3.67
CA TYR A 24 -0.58 -10.90 -3.75
C TYR A 24 -0.11 -10.80 -5.20
N ARG A 25 0.27 -9.59 -5.60
CA ARG A 25 0.84 -9.22 -6.90
C ARG A 25 2.36 -9.03 -6.82
N SER A 26 2.90 -9.00 -5.61
CA SER A 26 4.34 -8.95 -5.35
C SER A 26 4.76 -9.80 -4.16
N LEU A 27 6.03 -10.20 -4.10
CA LEU A 27 6.60 -10.88 -2.92
C LEU A 27 6.64 -9.97 -1.69
N TRP A 28 6.64 -8.65 -1.89
CA TRP A 28 6.59 -7.65 -0.83
C TRP A 28 5.22 -7.62 -0.16
N GLU A 29 4.14 -7.64 -0.95
CA GLU A 29 2.78 -7.85 -0.44
C GLU A 29 2.68 -9.19 0.28
N ARG A 30 3.17 -10.29 -0.29
CA ARG A 30 3.18 -11.60 0.38
C ARG A 30 3.89 -11.53 1.75
N LYS A 31 5.04 -10.86 1.82
CA LYS A 31 5.79 -10.68 3.07
C LYS A 31 4.96 -9.89 4.09
N PHE A 32 4.28 -8.83 3.65
CA PHE A 32 3.40 -8.04 4.52
C PHE A 32 2.17 -8.82 4.98
N MET A 33 1.54 -9.61 4.10
CA MET A 33 0.43 -10.52 4.47
C MET A 33 0.84 -11.50 5.56
N VAL A 34 2.01 -12.15 5.43
CA VAL A 34 2.55 -13.04 6.47
C VAL A 34 2.74 -12.32 7.79
N TYR A 35 3.26 -11.08 7.76
CA TYR A 35 3.39 -10.24 8.95
C TYR A 35 2.03 -9.95 9.59
N CYS A 36 1.05 -9.51 8.81
CA CYS A 36 -0.30 -9.21 9.29
C CYS A 36 -0.99 -10.43 9.90
N ASP A 37 -0.87 -11.59 9.26
CA ASP A 37 -1.47 -12.84 9.70
C ASP A 37 -0.87 -13.32 11.03
N LYS A 38 0.46 -13.40 11.11
CA LYS A 38 1.17 -13.99 12.25
C LYS A 38 1.37 -13.06 13.44
N ASN A 39 1.38 -11.74 13.25
CA ASN A 39 1.66 -10.81 14.34
C ASN A 39 0.45 -10.67 15.29
N PRO A 40 0.56 -11.04 16.58
CA PRO A 40 -0.57 -10.98 17.52
C PRO A 40 -1.05 -9.55 17.83
N ARG A 41 -0.23 -8.52 17.57
CA ARG A 41 -0.63 -7.11 17.73
C ARG A 41 -1.53 -6.61 16.62
N ILE A 42 -1.50 -7.25 15.45
CA ILE A 42 -2.43 -6.98 14.36
C ILE A 42 -3.75 -7.63 14.76
N LEU A 43 -4.83 -6.87 14.81
CA LEU A 43 -6.16 -7.35 15.21
C LEU A 43 -7.03 -7.63 13.99
N GLU A 44 -6.97 -6.75 12.99
CA GLU A 44 -7.70 -6.89 11.73
C GLU A 44 -6.77 -6.50 10.57
N TRP A 45 -6.91 -7.16 9.42
CA TRP A 45 -6.27 -6.72 8.18
C TRP A 45 -7.07 -7.18 6.96
N GLY A 46 -7.02 -6.43 5.86
CA GLY A 46 -7.69 -6.78 4.59
C GLY A 46 -6.82 -6.37 3.41
N SER A 47 -6.99 -7.01 2.25
CA SER A 47 -6.19 -6.77 1.04
C SER A 47 -7.09 -6.37 -0.12
N GLU A 48 -6.90 -5.18 -0.70
CA GLU A 48 -7.71 -4.63 -1.81
C GLU A 48 -9.25 -4.57 -1.56
N GLU A 49 -9.71 -4.67 -0.31
CA GLU A 49 -11.15 -4.70 0.04
C GLU A 49 -11.79 -3.29 0.10
N LEU A 50 -10.97 -2.24 0.23
CA LEU A 50 -11.42 -0.87 0.46
C LEU A 50 -11.34 -0.04 -0.82
N ILE A 51 -12.39 0.73 -1.11
CA ILE A 51 -12.45 1.63 -2.26
C ILE A 51 -12.37 3.08 -1.78
N ILE A 52 -11.44 3.84 -2.34
CA ILE A 52 -11.32 5.29 -2.16
C ILE A 52 -11.58 5.97 -3.51
N PRO A 53 -12.58 6.86 -3.63
CA PRO A 53 -12.76 7.64 -4.84
C PRO A 53 -11.65 8.69 -4.95
N TYR A 54 -11.12 8.90 -6.15
CA TYR A 54 -10.16 9.98 -6.43
C TYR A 54 -10.46 10.62 -7.79
N ARG A 55 -10.18 11.91 -7.93
CA ARG A 55 -10.25 12.59 -9.22
C ARG A 55 -8.96 12.38 -9.99
N LEU A 56 -9.03 11.81 -11.19
CA LEU A 56 -7.86 11.64 -12.05
C LEU A 56 -7.54 12.98 -12.73
N PRO A 57 -6.33 13.55 -12.58
CA PRO A 57 -6.03 14.89 -13.08
C PRO A 57 -6.13 15.03 -14.61
N THR A 58 -5.93 13.94 -15.35
CA THR A 58 -5.83 13.97 -16.82
C THR A 58 -7.17 13.97 -17.53
N ASP A 59 -8.22 13.39 -16.93
CA ASP A 59 -9.57 13.37 -17.50
C ASP A 59 -10.61 14.11 -16.63
N GLY A 60 -10.24 14.51 -15.41
CA GLY A 60 -11.11 15.21 -14.46
C GLY A 60 -12.22 14.34 -13.83
N ARG A 61 -12.28 13.04 -14.15
CA ARG A 61 -13.34 12.13 -13.70
C ARG A 61 -13.01 11.47 -12.37
N ILE A 62 -14.03 10.94 -11.69
CA ILE A 62 -13.86 10.17 -10.47
C ILE A 62 -13.58 8.72 -10.81
N HIS A 63 -12.50 8.19 -10.24
CA HIS A 63 -12.04 6.81 -10.41
C HIS A 63 -11.98 6.10 -9.05
N ARG A 64 -11.90 4.76 -9.09
CA ARG A 64 -11.74 3.93 -7.89
C ARG A 64 -10.27 3.62 -7.64
N TYR A 65 -9.80 3.90 -6.42
CA TYR A 65 -8.52 3.44 -5.91
C TYR A 65 -8.76 2.33 -4.90
N PHE A 66 -8.10 1.19 -5.12
CA PHE A 66 -8.03 0.06 -4.20
C PHE A 66 -6.62 0.07 -3.59
N PRO A 67 -6.44 0.58 -2.36
CA PRO A 67 -5.16 0.48 -1.67
C PRO A 67 -4.83 -0.97 -1.35
N ASP A 68 -3.54 -1.28 -1.22
CA ASP A 68 -3.10 -2.66 -1.03
C ASP A 68 -3.64 -3.27 0.26
N PHE A 69 -3.59 -2.56 1.40
CA PHE A 69 -4.08 -3.11 2.67
C PHE A 69 -4.83 -2.12 3.57
N TYR A 70 -5.77 -2.66 4.35
CA TYR A 70 -6.25 -2.09 5.60
C TYR A 70 -5.63 -2.86 6.78
N VAL A 71 -5.28 -2.17 7.86
CA VAL A 71 -4.75 -2.78 9.08
C VAL A 71 -5.29 -2.07 10.32
N LYS A 72 -5.69 -2.85 11.33
CA LYS A 72 -5.94 -2.40 12.70
C LYS A 72 -4.94 -3.06 13.63
N VAL A 73 -4.15 -2.25 14.35
CA VAL A 73 -3.06 -2.72 15.20
C VAL A 73 -3.19 -2.16 16.62
N LYS A 74 -2.84 -2.98 17.61
CA LYS A 74 -2.62 -2.54 19.00
C LYS A 74 -1.15 -2.17 19.16
N ARG A 75 -0.88 -0.89 19.41
CA ARG A 75 0.48 -0.38 19.60
C ARG A 75 1.02 -0.70 20.99
N ALA A 76 2.31 -0.44 21.20
CA ALA A 76 3.00 -0.70 22.46
C ALA A 76 2.43 0.13 23.63
N ASP A 77 1.90 1.32 23.34
CA ASP A 77 1.17 2.18 24.28
C ASP A 77 -0.26 1.68 24.59
N GLY A 78 -0.65 0.52 24.07
CA GLY A 78 -1.97 -0.08 24.22
C GLY A 78 -3.05 0.53 23.32
N LYS A 79 -2.77 1.63 22.62
CA LYS A 79 -3.76 2.31 21.76
C LYS A 79 -4.01 1.53 20.48
N LEU A 80 -5.24 1.60 19.99
CA LEU A 80 -5.63 1.05 18.70
C LEU A 80 -5.37 2.07 17.61
N ARG A 81 -4.74 1.63 16.52
CA ARG A 81 -4.50 2.46 15.34
C ARG A 81 -4.97 1.73 14.09
N LYS A 82 -5.66 2.45 13.23
CA LYS A 82 -6.12 1.97 11.92
C LYS A 82 -5.29 2.64 10.83
N MET A 83 -4.90 1.87 9.83
CA MET A 83 -4.02 2.34 8.76
C MET A 83 -4.49 1.77 7.43
N ILE A 84 -4.33 2.56 6.38
CA ILE A 84 -4.34 2.13 4.99
C ILE A 84 -2.88 2.11 4.53
N ILE A 85 -2.50 1.01 3.89
CA ILE A 85 -1.13 0.76 3.46
C ILE A 85 -1.11 0.63 1.94
N GLU A 86 -0.14 1.30 1.31
CA GLU A 86 0.26 1.06 -0.07
C GLU A 86 1.69 0.50 -0.09
N VAL A 87 1.93 -0.59 -0.80
CA VAL A 87 3.25 -1.17 -1.05
C VAL A 87 3.75 -0.69 -2.40
N LYS A 88 4.84 0.08 -2.40
CA LYS A 88 5.39 0.65 -3.64
C LYS A 88 6.92 0.74 -3.58
N PRO A 89 7.65 0.40 -4.65
CA PRO A 89 9.07 0.71 -4.74
C PRO A 89 9.30 2.22 -4.59
N LYS A 90 10.32 2.60 -3.80
CA LYS A 90 10.64 4.00 -3.48
C LYS A 90 10.84 4.88 -4.71
N LYS A 91 11.40 4.33 -5.78
CA LYS A 91 11.55 5.05 -7.05
C LYS A 91 10.23 5.58 -7.64
N TYR A 92 9.09 5.00 -7.27
CA TYR A 92 7.76 5.45 -7.70
C TYR A 92 7.08 6.38 -6.70
N THR A 93 7.68 6.63 -5.54
CA THR A 93 7.17 7.58 -4.54
C THR A 93 7.76 8.97 -4.69
N VAL A 94 8.73 9.13 -5.60
CA VAL A 94 9.42 10.39 -5.89
C VAL A 94 9.07 10.88 -7.30
N GLU A 95 9.20 12.19 -7.50
CA GLU A 95 8.96 12.82 -8.80
C GLU A 95 9.99 12.32 -9.84
N PRO A 96 9.56 12.00 -11.08
CA PRO A 96 10.46 11.62 -12.15
C PRO A 96 11.47 12.72 -12.45
N LYS A 97 12.76 12.39 -12.45
CA LYS A 97 13.81 13.34 -12.80
C LYS A 97 13.69 13.71 -14.29
N ILE A 98 13.77 15.00 -14.60
CA ILE A 98 13.70 15.49 -15.97
C ILE A 98 14.96 15.02 -16.74
N PRO A 99 14.83 14.16 -17.77
CA PRO A 99 15.96 13.72 -18.56
C PRO A 99 16.35 14.79 -19.58
N LYS A 100 17.60 14.73 -20.08
CA LYS A 100 18.07 15.61 -21.16
C LYS A 100 17.20 15.51 -22.42
N ARG A 101 16.75 14.30 -22.76
CA ARG A 101 15.80 14.04 -23.86
C ARG A 101 14.47 13.54 -23.29
N LYS A 102 13.39 14.27 -23.54
CA LYS A 102 12.03 13.87 -23.16
C LYS A 102 11.55 12.75 -24.09
N THR A 103 11.64 11.50 -23.63
CA THR A 103 11.20 10.31 -24.37
C THR A 103 9.73 9.96 -24.07
N LYS A 104 9.14 9.05 -24.85
CA LYS A 104 7.80 8.49 -24.55
C LYS A 104 7.76 7.79 -23.18
N SER A 105 8.85 7.17 -22.76
CA SER A 105 8.98 6.56 -21.42
C SER A 105 8.85 7.61 -20.32
N PHE A 106 9.55 8.74 -20.46
CA PHE A 106 9.47 9.84 -19.51
C PHE A 106 8.05 10.40 -19.39
N VAL A 107 7.35 10.60 -20.51
CA VAL A 107 5.95 11.07 -20.50
C VAL A 107 5.05 10.08 -19.75
N ARG A 108 5.24 8.77 -19.96
CA ARG A 108 4.50 7.72 -19.22
C ARG A 108 4.80 7.74 -17.73
N GLU A 109 6.06 7.93 -17.34
CA GLU A 109 6.48 8.02 -15.94
C GLU A 109 5.84 9.23 -15.23
N VAL A 110 5.83 10.40 -15.89
CA VAL A 110 5.17 11.61 -15.38
C VAL A 110 3.66 11.39 -15.22
N TYR A 111 3.02 10.75 -16.20
CA TYR A 111 1.59 10.42 -16.12
C TYR A 111 1.28 9.47 -14.95
N GLU A 112 2.03 8.38 -14.81
CA GLU A 112 1.85 7.43 -13.71
C GLU A 112 2.12 8.07 -12.35
N TRP A 113 3.12 8.96 -12.26
CA TRP A 113 3.39 9.73 -11.05
C TRP A 113 2.22 10.65 -10.70
N GLY A 114 1.69 11.42 -11.65
CA GLY A 114 0.53 12.29 -11.43
C GLY A 114 -0.71 11.52 -10.97
N LYS A 115 -0.97 10.35 -11.58
CA LYS A 115 -2.05 9.45 -11.16
C LYS A 115 -1.86 8.93 -9.74
N ASN A 116 -0.66 8.46 -9.37
CA ASN A 116 -0.38 7.95 -8.03
C ASN A 116 -0.46 9.06 -6.98
N THR A 117 0.04 10.26 -7.28
CA THR A 117 -0.07 11.43 -6.40
C THR A 117 -1.53 11.77 -6.13
N ALA A 118 -2.40 11.75 -7.14
CA ALA A 118 -3.83 11.99 -6.96
C ALA A 118 -4.51 10.92 -6.09
N LYS A 119 -4.21 9.63 -6.31
CA LYS A 119 -4.69 8.52 -5.47
C LYS A 119 -4.28 8.69 -4.02
N TRP A 120 -3.00 8.97 -3.77
CA TRP A 120 -2.46 9.10 -2.42
C TRP A 120 -2.95 10.36 -1.71
N LYS A 121 -3.18 11.45 -2.45
CA LYS A 121 -3.84 12.64 -1.89
C LYS A 121 -5.23 12.28 -1.37
N ALA A 122 -6.06 11.64 -2.20
CA ALA A 122 -7.39 11.21 -1.80
C ALA A 122 -7.36 10.22 -0.62
N ALA A 123 -6.39 9.30 -0.59
CA ALA A 123 -6.25 8.37 0.52
C ALA A 123 -5.83 9.03 1.84
N ARG A 124 -4.94 10.03 1.80
CA ARG A 124 -4.60 10.81 3.00
C ARG A 124 -5.81 11.57 3.54
N GLU A 125 -6.59 12.20 2.68
CA GLU A 125 -7.84 12.89 3.07
C GLU A 125 -8.84 11.88 3.66
N TYR A 126 -9.09 10.77 2.97
CA TYR A 126 -9.96 9.68 3.43
C TYR A 126 -9.57 9.18 4.82
N CYS A 127 -8.27 8.99 5.06
CA CYS A 127 -7.73 8.51 6.33
C CYS A 127 -7.88 9.56 7.43
N ARG A 128 -7.56 10.83 7.14
CA ARG A 128 -7.68 11.95 8.09
C ARG A 128 -9.11 12.06 8.62
N ASP A 129 -10.09 12.01 7.74
CA ASP A 129 -11.51 12.15 8.10
C ASP A 129 -12.02 10.96 8.94
N ARG A 130 -11.27 9.85 8.99
CA ARG A 130 -11.62 8.62 9.72
C ARG A 130 -10.69 8.31 10.89
N ASN A 131 -9.81 9.26 11.25
CA ASN A 131 -8.78 9.07 12.27
C ASN A 131 -7.92 7.81 12.01
N MET A 132 -7.52 7.64 10.76
CA MET A 132 -6.62 6.59 10.27
C MET A 132 -5.33 7.22 9.72
N ASP A 133 -4.30 6.41 9.53
CA ASP A 133 -3.13 6.82 8.75
C ASP A 133 -3.14 6.27 7.34
N PHE A 134 -2.55 7.00 6.42
CA PHE A 134 -2.11 6.47 5.14
C PHE A 134 -0.59 6.31 5.16
N VAL A 135 -0.10 5.09 4.93
CA VAL A 135 1.33 4.74 4.99
C VAL A 135 1.76 4.10 3.68
N ILE A 136 2.89 4.54 3.13
CA ILE A 136 3.51 3.91 1.97
C ILE A 136 4.70 3.07 2.45
N LEU A 137 4.64 1.77 2.23
CA LEU A 137 5.74 0.85 2.49
C LEU A 137 6.58 0.66 1.24
N THR A 138 7.88 0.84 1.41
CA THR A 138 8.92 0.68 0.39
C THR A 138 9.89 -0.44 0.80
N GLU A 139 10.87 -0.72 -0.06
CA GLU A 139 11.99 -1.61 0.24
C GLU A 139 12.68 -1.31 1.58
N ASP A 140 12.78 -0.03 1.96
CA ASP A 140 13.42 0.41 3.22
C ASP A 140 12.69 -0.14 4.46
N HIS A 141 11.39 -0.38 4.35
CA HIS A 141 10.55 -0.87 5.45
C HIS A 141 10.45 -2.39 5.45
N LEU A 142 10.40 -2.98 4.25
CA LEU A 142 10.15 -4.41 4.08
C LEU A 142 11.43 -5.24 4.16
N ASN A 143 12.58 -4.67 3.82
CA ASN A 143 13.89 -5.30 3.91
C ASN A 143 14.84 -4.40 4.69
N PRO A 144 14.67 -4.26 6.01
CA PRO A 144 15.64 -3.53 6.81
C PRO A 144 17.00 -4.24 6.69
N SER A 145 17.92 -3.63 5.94
CA SER A 145 19.33 -4.00 6.06
C SER A 145 19.76 -3.49 7.42
N TYR A 146 20.01 -4.41 8.36
CA TYR A 146 20.73 -4.05 9.57
C TYR A 146 22.12 -3.60 9.11
N LYS A 147 22.31 -2.28 8.99
CA LYS A 147 23.64 -1.71 8.96
C LYS A 147 24.20 -1.95 10.35
N TYR A 148 24.91 -3.05 10.52
CA TYR A 148 25.91 -3.13 11.58
C TYR A 148 26.88 -2.00 11.26
N ASN A 149 26.79 -0.91 12.01
CA ASN A 149 27.88 0.06 12.06
C ASN A 149 29.09 -0.72 12.59
N LYS A 150 30.04 -1.00 11.70
CA LYS A 150 31.40 -1.37 12.06
C LYS A 150 32.12 -0.11 12.54
#